data_AF-A0A8T3S2M7-F1
#
_entry.id   AF-A0A8T3S2M7-F1
#
_cell.length_a   1.000
_cell.length_b   1.000
_cell.length_c   1.000
_cell.angle_alpha   90.00
_cell.angle_beta   90.00
_cell.angle_gamma   90.00
#
_symmetry.space_group_name_H-M   'P 1'
#
loop_
_entity.id
_entity.type
_entity.pdbx_description
1 polymer ?
#
loop_
_entity_poly.entity_id
_entity_poly.type
_entity_poly.pdbx_seq_one_letter_code
_entity_poly.pdbx_strand_id
1 'polypeptide(L)'
;LSVGGFIKDVGRYLLKGERAAELVALRTKRLSVKSFMDAWTMNIERLQQCCVHVGSVDGDSDPVRIPFCARQLFGGLRRRTSVGQVAARELVALDGLGVQS
;
A
#
# COMPACT_ATOMS: atom_id res chain seq x y z
N LEU A 1 -33.92 -3.38 42.34
CA LEU A 1 -32.76 -3.06 41.48
C LEU A 1 -31.74 -2.34 42.34
N SER A 2 -30.70 -3.04 42.83
CA SER A 2 -29.74 -2.50 43.79
C SER A 2 -28.76 -1.53 43.11
N VAL A 3 -28.55 -0.37 43.72
CA VAL A 3 -27.56 0.65 43.33
C VAL A 3 -26.15 0.05 43.16
N GLY A 4 -25.83 -1.00 43.93
CA GLY A 4 -24.55 -1.70 43.85
C GLY A 4 -24.34 -2.46 42.53
N GLY A 5 -25.42 -2.91 41.88
CA GLY A 5 -25.34 -3.57 40.56
C GLY A 5 -24.97 -2.60 39.44
N PHE A 6 -25.61 -1.42 39.46
CA PHE A 6 -25.36 -0.36 38.48
C PHE A 6 -23.92 0.17 38.56
N ILE A 7 -23.39 0.41 39.77
CA ILE A 7 -22.00 0.84 39.96
C ILE A 7 -21.01 -0.23 39.47
N LYS A 8 -21.32 -1.53 39.68
CA LYS A 8 -20.49 -2.64 39.21
C LYS A 8 -20.47 -2.74 37.69
N ASP A 9 -21.61 -2.52 37.05
CA ASP A 9 -21.73 -2.59 35.59
C ASP A 9 -21.07 -1.38 34.91
N VAL A 10 -21.21 -0.17 35.46
CA VAL A 10 -20.49 1.03 35.00
C VAL A 10 -18.98 0.87 35.19
N GLY A 11 -18.53 0.38 36.35
CA GLY A 11 -17.12 0.10 36.60
C GLY A 11 -16.54 -0.95 35.66
N ARG A 12 -17.31 -2.00 35.33
CA ARG A 12 -16.92 -3.03 34.36
C ARG A 12 -16.86 -2.49 32.94
N TYR A 13 -17.75 -1.58 32.57
CA TYR A 13 -17.77 -0.93 31.25
C TYR A 13 -16.56 0.01 31.06
N LEU A 14 -16.23 0.81 32.09
CA LEU A 14 -15.07 1.71 32.07
C LEU A 14 -13.74 0.95 32.06
N LEU A 15 -13.59 -0.09 32.90
CA LEU A 15 -12.35 -0.89 32.97
C LEU A 15 -12.14 -1.80 31.75
N LYS A 16 -13.21 -2.20 31.05
CA LYS A 16 -13.09 -2.95 29.78
C LYS A 16 -12.81 -2.06 28.59
N GLY A 17 -13.10 -0.75 28.65
CA GLY A 17 -12.97 0.15 27.51
C GLY A 17 -11.58 0.15 26.90
N GLU A 18 -10.52 0.28 27.72
CA GLU A 18 -9.14 0.31 27.24
C GLU A 18 -8.68 -1.04 26.69
N ARG A 19 -8.94 -2.14 27.40
CA ARG A 19 -8.58 -3.49 26.95
C ARG A 19 -9.37 -3.91 25.70
N ALA A 20 -10.62 -3.47 25.57
CA ALA A 20 -11.42 -3.72 24.37
C ALA A 20 -10.90 -2.91 23.18
N ALA A 21 -10.53 -1.63 23.38
CA ALA A 21 -9.94 -0.80 22.35
C ALA A 21 -8.60 -1.39 21.85
N GLU A 22 -7.77 -1.90 22.75
CA GLU A 22 -6.52 -2.59 22.42
C GLU A 22 -6.78 -3.87 21.59
N LEU A 23 -7.74 -4.70 22.01
CA LEU A 23 -8.09 -5.93 21.28
C LEU A 23 -8.69 -5.65 19.89
N VAL A 24 -9.39 -4.53 19.72
CA VAL A 24 -9.91 -4.06 18.43
C VAL A 24 -8.76 -3.51 17.57
N ALA A 25 -7.85 -2.71 18.13
CA ALA A 25 -6.71 -2.18 17.42
C ALA A 25 -5.81 -3.30 16.84
N LEU A 26 -5.55 -4.34 17.63
CA LEU A 26 -4.74 -5.50 17.22
C LEU A 26 -5.40 -6.36 16.12
N ARG A 27 -6.73 -6.25 15.95
CA ARG A 27 -7.51 -7.02 14.97
C ARG A 27 -8.07 -6.17 13.83
N THR A 28 -7.79 -4.88 13.82
CA THR A 28 -8.25 -3.97 12.76
C THR A 28 -7.26 -3.98 11.60
N LYS A 29 -7.74 -4.33 10.41
CA LYS A 29 -6.98 -4.16 9.16
C LYS A 29 -7.44 -2.87 8.47
N ARG A 30 -6.51 -1.94 8.23
CA ARG A 30 -6.78 -0.73 7.45
C ARG A 30 -6.47 -1.01 5.99
N LEU A 31 -7.50 -1.03 5.16
CA LEU A 31 -7.36 -1.12 3.71
C LEU A 31 -7.53 0.28 3.12
N SER A 32 -6.57 0.70 2.30
CA SER A 32 -6.67 1.94 1.52
C SER A 32 -6.66 1.56 0.05
N VAL A 33 -7.68 2.01 -0.69
CA VAL A 33 -7.78 1.79 -2.14
C VAL A 33 -7.61 3.13 -2.82
N LYS A 34 -6.57 3.25 -3.65
CA LYS A 34 -6.38 4.40 -4.53
C LYS A 34 -6.55 3.95 -5.96
N SER A 35 -7.41 4.61 -6.72
CA SER A 35 -7.51 4.38 -8.15
C SER A 35 -6.23 4.87 -8.84
N PHE A 36 -5.65 4.02 -9.68
CA PHE A 36 -4.72 4.48 -10.69
C PHE A 36 -5.51 5.23 -11.77
N MET A 37 -4.86 6.19 -12.41
CA MET A 37 -5.47 6.90 -13.54
C MET A 37 -5.39 6.00 -14.78
N ASP A 38 -6.51 5.86 -15.48
CA ASP A 38 -6.53 5.27 -16.80
C ASP A 38 -6.14 6.30 -17.87
N ALA A 39 -5.96 5.84 -19.12
CA ALA A 39 -5.49 6.68 -20.23
C ALA A 39 -6.47 7.81 -20.61
N TRP A 40 -7.77 7.62 -20.41
CA TRP A 40 -8.83 8.54 -20.84
C TRP A 40 -9.22 9.57 -19.77
N THR A 41 -8.91 9.32 -18.50
CA THR A 41 -9.18 10.25 -17.39
C THR A 41 -7.92 10.86 -16.78
N MET A 42 -6.78 10.67 -17.43
CA MET A 42 -5.50 11.15 -16.90
C MET A 42 -5.45 12.68 -16.86
N ASN A 43 -5.15 13.21 -15.67
CA ASN A 43 -4.90 14.62 -15.43
C ASN A 43 -3.42 14.79 -15.00
N ILE A 44 -2.74 15.78 -15.59
CA ILE A 44 -1.29 15.96 -15.40
C ILE A 44 -0.94 16.45 -13.98
N GLU A 45 -1.77 17.30 -13.39
CA GLU A 45 -1.59 17.77 -12.02
C GLU A 45 -1.68 16.61 -11.02
N ARG A 46 -2.62 15.68 -11.23
CA ARG A 46 -2.73 14.44 -10.45
C ARG A 46 -1.60 13.46 -10.74
N LEU A 47 -1.01 13.49 -11.94
CA LEU A 47 0.15 12.66 -12.30
C LEU A 47 1.39 13.06 -11.51
N GLN A 48 1.58 14.37 -11.27
CA GLN A 48 2.64 14.89 -10.40
C GLN A 48 2.45 14.48 -8.94
N GLN A 49 1.21 14.19 -8.53
CA GLN A 49 0.84 13.72 -7.20
C GLN A 49 0.68 12.19 -7.12
N CYS A 50 1.19 11.45 -8.11
CA CYS A 50 1.17 9.99 -8.04
C CYS A 50 1.96 9.53 -6.81
N CYS A 51 1.39 8.62 -6.02
CA CYS A 51 2.03 8.15 -4.79
C CYS A 51 2.86 6.87 -4.99
N VAL A 52 2.72 6.23 -6.16
CA VAL A 52 3.44 5.00 -6.52
C VAL A 52 4.42 5.32 -7.64
N HIS A 53 5.69 5.04 -7.40
CA HIS A 53 6.76 5.31 -8.34
C HIS A 53 7.50 4.02 -8.67
N VAL A 54 7.96 3.92 -9.90
CA VAL A 54 8.86 2.86 -10.36
C VAL A 54 10.27 3.44 -10.48
N GLY A 55 11.25 2.71 -9.96
CA GLY A 55 12.66 3.05 -10.16
C GLY A 55 13.09 2.69 -11.57
N SER A 56 13.94 3.52 -12.15
CA SER A 56 14.69 3.21 -13.37
C SER A 56 16.16 3.50 -13.11
N VAL A 57 17.03 2.60 -13.58
CA VAL A 57 18.47 2.83 -13.63
C VAL A 57 18.80 3.25 -15.06
N ASP A 58 19.00 4.55 -15.29
CA ASP A 58 19.52 5.03 -16.57
C ASP A 58 21.04 4.93 -16.50
N GLY A 59 21.61 3.95 -17.22
CA GLY A 59 23.00 3.92 -17.69
C GLY A 59 24.10 4.04 -16.66
N ASP A 60 24.27 5.21 -16.02
CA ASP A 60 25.40 5.55 -15.15
C ASP A 60 25.16 6.70 -14.14
N SER A 61 23.96 7.28 -13.99
CA SER A 61 23.79 8.36 -12.97
C SER A 61 22.36 8.48 -12.43
N ASP A 62 22.25 8.22 -11.14
CA ASP A 62 21.10 8.34 -10.23
C ASP A 62 19.80 7.59 -10.60
N PRO A 63 19.25 6.79 -9.67
CA PRO A 63 17.96 6.14 -9.88
C PRO A 63 16.85 7.19 -10.02
N VAL A 64 16.24 7.25 -11.22
CA VAL A 64 15.12 8.15 -11.48
C VAL A 64 13.83 7.47 -11.03
N ARG A 65 12.99 8.21 -10.29
CA ARG A 65 11.65 7.78 -9.89
C ARG A 65 10.62 8.31 -10.88
N ILE A 66 9.91 7.41 -11.54
CA ILE A 66 8.88 7.75 -12.53
C ILE A 66 7.51 7.36 -11.98
N PRO A 67 6.47 8.22 -12.07
CA PRO A 67 5.11 7.88 -11.67
C PRO A 67 4.61 6.59 -12.36
N PHE A 68 4.02 5.68 -11.60
CA PHE A 68 3.51 4.43 -12.16
C PHE A 68 2.48 4.66 -13.28
N CYS A 69 1.55 5.60 -13.10
CA CYS A 69 0.57 5.92 -14.15
C CYS A 69 1.25 6.44 -15.43
N ALA A 70 2.34 7.21 -15.31
CA ALA A 70 3.08 7.73 -16.46
C ALA A 70 3.77 6.60 -17.23
N ARG A 71 4.37 5.64 -16.52
CA ARG A 71 4.93 4.41 -17.11
C ARG A 71 3.88 3.67 -17.95
N GLN A 72 2.67 3.51 -17.43
CA GLN A 72 1.64 2.70 -18.09
C GLN A 72 1.13 3.36 -19.38
N LEU A 73 1.09 4.69 -19.42
CA LEU A 73 0.61 5.42 -20.59
C LEU A 73 1.70 5.68 -21.64
N PHE A 74 2.90 6.10 -21.22
CA PHE A 74 3.93 6.55 -22.14
C PHE A 74 4.90 5.41 -22.47
N GLY A 75 4.84 4.91 -23.71
CA GLY A 75 5.65 3.77 -24.15
C GLY A 75 7.17 3.97 -24.00
N GLY A 76 7.66 5.21 -24.12
CA GLY A 76 9.06 5.54 -23.87
C GLY A 76 9.47 5.32 -22.41
N LEU A 77 8.64 5.79 -21.46
CA LEU A 77 8.85 5.58 -20.02
C LEU A 77 8.71 4.10 -19.65
N ARG A 78 7.78 3.38 -20.28
CA ARG A 78 7.65 1.93 -20.11
C ARG A 78 8.92 1.22 -20.50
N ARG A 79 9.49 1.51 -21.68
CA ARG A 79 10.74 0.89 -22.13
C ARG A 79 11.89 1.18 -21.17
N ARG A 80 12.10 2.45 -20.82
CA ARG A 80 13.12 2.89 -19.84
C ARG A 80 13.02 2.10 -18.53
N THR A 81 11.84 2.09 -17.91
CA THR A 81 11.64 1.46 -16.58
C THR A 81 11.58 -0.06 -16.61
N SER A 82 11.50 -0.68 -17.80
CA SER A 82 11.49 -2.14 -17.95
C SER A 82 12.87 -2.72 -18.26
N VAL A 83 13.87 -1.89 -18.53
CA VAL A 83 15.25 -2.36 -18.74
C VAL A 83 15.75 -3.05 -17.47
N GLY A 84 16.21 -4.30 -17.59
CA GLY A 84 16.69 -5.10 -16.47
C GLY A 84 15.59 -5.66 -15.55
N GLN A 85 14.30 -5.48 -15.86
CA GLN A 85 13.23 -6.13 -15.10
C GLN A 85 13.14 -7.63 -15.42
N VAL A 86 12.93 -8.43 -14.37
CA VAL A 86 12.65 -9.87 -14.49
C VAL A 86 11.35 -10.09 -15.27
N ALA A 87 11.35 -11.06 -16.18
CA ALA A 87 10.15 -11.38 -16.95
C ALA A 87 9.04 -11.91 -16.03
N ALA A 88 7.77 -11.64 -16.35
CA ALA A 88 6.63 -12.04 -15.52
C ALA A 88 6.61 -13.55 -15.20
N ARG A 89 6.98 -14.39 -16.17
CA ARG A 89 7.09 -15.85 -16.02
C ARG A 89 8.20 -16.28 -15.03
N GLU A 90 9.25 -15.48 -14.92
CA GLU A 90 10.41 -15.75 -14.05
C GLU A 90 10.14 -15.29 -12.62
N LEU A 91 9.25 -14.30 -12.42
CA LEU A 91 8.80 -13.90 -11.09
C LEU A 91 8.12 -15.06 -10.32
N VAL A 92 7.34 -15.90 -11.01
CA VAL A 92 6.70 -17.09 -10.42
C VAL A 92 7.75 -18.09 -9.92
N ALA A 93 8.87 -18.21 -10.63
CA ALA A 93 9.97 -19.06 -10.19
C ALA A 93 10.70 -18.47 -8.97
N LEU A 94 10.83 -17.13 -8.90
CA LEU A 94 11.41 -16.44 -7.74
C LEU A 94 10.52 -16.53 -6.48
N ASP A 95 9.19 -16.56 -6.63
CA ASP A 95 8.25 -16.80 -5.53
C ASP A 95 8.47 -18.19 -4.91
N GLY A 96 8.68 -19.21 -5.76
CA GLY A 96 9.05 -20.56 -5.33
C GLY A 96 10.44 -20.69 -4.68
N LEU A 97 11.30 -19.66 -4.81
CA LEU A 97 12.60 -19.56 -4.16
C LEU A 97 12.55 -18.79 -2.84
N GLY A 98 11.35 -18.51 -2.33
CA GLY A 98 11.10 -17.80 -1.07
C GLY A 98 11.98 -18.27 0.09
N VAL A 99 13.11 -17.59 0.23
CA VAL A 99 13.71 -17.05 1.45
C VAL A 99 13.25 -17.77 2.72
N GLN A 100 14.08 -18.70 3.18
CA GLN A 100 14.21 -18.95 4.61
C GLN A 100 14.74 -17.65 5.24
N SER A 101 13.85 -16.86 5.86
CA SER A 101 14.21 -15.82 6.82
C SER A 101 13.70 -16.21 8.19
#